data_AF-A0A240A6J3-F1
#
_entry.id   AF-A0A240A6J3-F1
#
_cell.length_a   1.000
_cell.length_b   1.000
_cell.length_c   1.000
_cell.angle_alpha   90.00
_cell.angle_beta   90.00
_cell.angle_gamma   90.00
#
_symmetry.space_group_name_H-M   'P 1'
#
loop_
_entity.id
_entity.type
_entity.pdbx_description
1 polymer ?
#
loop_
_entity_poly.entity_id
_entity_poly.type
_entity_poly.pdbx_seq_one_letter_code
_entity_poly.pdbx_strand_id
1 'polypeptide(L)'
;MEVIFQYEENDYLPIKTISVIGKFNNYNPNEGVMIKENNKWIFKCDLPSGEHPYKFFINDELKLNDSTANIYFPDDNEELWSIVMINENNQRMYNNTQYTTHIEKYNISSVISEEEDIVNKKNFNMALDKKIVTRFQFTNVTGLHAVTTVWYTPKGELFQITENNLFTPPNNEEPISLWFWMDLEDNTRNYPLGTWTMKFFIDGEFILEDKFSLVQNTTYSAKGKYR
;
A
#
# COMPACT_ATOMS: atom_id res chain seq x y z
N MET A 1 11.12 23.72 -15.36
CA MET A 1 9.64 23.84 -15.44
C MET A 1 9.11 23.86 -14.02
N GLU A 2 8.28 24.84 -13.67
CA GLU A 2 7.58 24.81 -12.38
C GLU A 2 6.61 23.62 -12.37
N VAL A 3 6.71 22.78 -11.35
CA VAL A 3 5.86 21.63 -11.10
C VAL A 3 5.22 21.79 -9.74
N ILE A 4 3.93 21.48 -9.68
CA ILE A 4 3.13 21.51 -8.46
C ILE A 4 2.78 20.06 -8.11
N PHE A 5 3.36 19.57 -7.02
CA PHE A 5 2.96 18.31 -6.41
C PHE A 5 1.78 18.58 -5.49
N GLN A 6 0.73 17.77 -5.61
CA GLN A 6 -0.50 17.93 -4.85
C GLN A 6 -0.94 16.58 -4.30
N TYR A 7 -1.30 16.54 -3.02
CA TYR A 7 -1.99 15.40 -2.41
C TYR A 7 -3.32 15.88 -1.82
N GLU A 8 -4.42 15.19 -2.12
CA GLU A 8 -5.74 15.53 -1.58
C GLU A 8 -6.04 14.68 -0.34
N GLU A 9 -6.35 15.34 0.78
CA GLU A 9 -6.71 14.64 2.01
C GLU A 9 -8.02 13.87 1.85
N ASN A 10 -8.07 12.71 2.49
CA ASN A 10 -9.25 11.90 2.63
C ASN A 10 -9.38 11.40 4.08
N ASP A 11 -10.58 10.98 4.46
CA ASP A 11 -10.87 10.54 5.83
C ASP A 11 -10.21 9.18 6.17
N TYR A 12 -9.76 8.44 5.17
CA TYR A 12 -9.17 7.11 5.35
C TYR A 12 -7.72 7.18 5.80
N LEU A 13 -6.99 8.26 5.55
CA LEU A 13 -5.60 8.40 5.97
C LEU A 13 -5.39 9.75 6.69
N PRO A 14 -5.49 9.80 8.03
CA PRO A 14 -5.25 11.02 8.77
C PRO A 14 -3.82 11.53 8.57
N ILE A 15 -3.66 12.76 8.06
CA ILE A 15 -2.35 13.36 7.77
C ILE A 15 -2.02 14.44 8.80
N LYS A 16 -0.85 14.28 9.43
CA LYS A 16 -0.19 15.26 10.32
C LYS A 16 0.88 16.03 9.57
N THR A 17 1.71 15.30 8.82
CA THR A 17 2.80 15.82 7.99
C THR A 17 2.82 15.07 6.67
N ILE A 18 3.22 15.75 5.61
CA ILE A 18 3.50 15.11 4.32
C ILE A 18 4.61 15.87 3.63
N SER A 19 5.54 15.12 3.06
CA SER A 19 6.64 15.64 2.25
C SER A 19 6.64 14.94 0.91
N VAL A 20 7.00 15.63 -0.16
CA VAL A 20 7.36 14.97 -1.40
C VAL A 20 8.85 14.62 -1.36
N ILE A 21 9.17 13.34 -1.54
CA ILE A 21 10.56 12.87 -1.62
C ILE A 21 10.84 12.40 -3.04
N GLY A 22 11.99 12.78 -3.59
CA GLY A 22 12.36 12.39 -4.94
C GLY A 22 13.80 12.72 -5.28
N LYS A 23 14.19 12.41 -6.51
CA LYS A 23 15.57 12.66 -6.96
C LYS A 23 15.98 14.14 -6.86
N PHE A 24 15.05 15.05 -7.11
CA PHE A 24 15.30 16.50 -7.11
C PHE A 24 15.64 17.09 -5.73
N ASN A 25 15.33 16.39 -4.64
CA ASN A 25 15.69 16.78 -3.27
C ASN A 25 16.49 15.68 -2.55
N ASN A 26 17.18 14.81 -3.30
CA ASN A 26 17.94 13.67 -2.78
C ASN A 26 17.14 12.79 -1.80
N TYR A 27 15.83 12.69 -2.01
CA TYR A 27 14.89 11.98 -1.15
C TYR A 27 14.87 12.48 0.31
N ASN A 28 15.28 13.73 0.57
CA ASN A 28 15.26 14.35 1.89
C ASN A 28 13.85 14.93 2.18
N PRO A 29 13.09 14.37 3.13
CA PRO A 29 11.74 14.86 3.42
C PRO A 29 11.74 16.30 3.95
N ASN A 30 12.79 16.74 4.64
CA ASN A 30 12.88 18.10 5.16
C ASN A 30 12.98 19.17 4.05
N GLU A 31 13.41 18.78 2.85
CA GLU A 31 13.49 19.66 1.67
C GLU A 31 12.22 19.59 0.80
N GLY A 32 11.28 18.70 1.14
CA GLY A 32 10.05 18.46 0.38
C GLY A 32 8.77 18.69 1.16
N VAL A 33 8.84 19.35 2.33
CA VAL A 33 7.69 19.58 3.21
C VAL A 33 6.57 20.29 2.45
N MET A 34 5.39 19.68 2.42
CA MET A 34 4.23 20.25 1.72
C MET A 34 3.45 21.16 2.66
N ILE A 35 2.83 22.19 2.09
CA ILE A 35 1.99 23.15 2.82
C ILE A 35 0.53 22.77 2.60
N LYS A 36 -0.25 22.72 3.69
CA LYS A 36 -1.69 22.47 3.62
C LYS A 36 -2.44 23.74 3.22
N GLU A 37 -3.15 23.67 2.10
CA GLU A 37 -4.07 24.67 1.59
C GLU A 37 -5.46 24.03 1.40
N ASN A 38 -6.43 24.39 2.24
CA ASN A 38 -7.75 23.75 2.29
C ASN A 38 -7.65 22.23 2.55
N ASN A 39 -8.16 21.39 1.63
CA ASN A 39 -8.11 19.93 1.69
C ASN A 39 -6.92 19.34 0.91
N LYS A 40 -5.94 20.17 0.52
CA LYS A 40 -4.81 19.75 -0.31
C LYS A 40 -3.49 20.08 0.35
N TRP A 41 -2.51 19.21 0.18
CA TRP A 41 -1.11 19.45 0.50
C TRP A 41 -0.38 19.77 -0.80
N ILE A 42 0.42 20.84 -0.78
CA ILE A 42 1.03 21.39 -1.99
C ILE A 42 2.52 21.62 -1.78
N PHE A 43 3.33 21.22 -2.76
CA PHE A 43 4.74 21.58 -2.87
C PHE A 43 5.03 22.03 -4.30
N LYS A 44 5.76 23.13 -4.45
CA LYS A 44 6.11 23.71 -5.75
C LYS A 44 7.62 23.75 -5.88
N CYS A 45 8.15 23.30 -7.02
CA CYS A 45 9.56 23.43 -7.34
C CYS A 45 9.80 23.51 -8.85
N ASP A 46 10.98 23.98 -9.22
CA ASP A 46 11.46 23.92 -10.59
C ASP A 46 12.21 22.61 -10.82
N LEU A 47 11.74 21.84 -11.82
CA LEU A 47 12.41 20.62 -12.27
C LEU A 47 13.11 20.86 -13.62
N PRO A 48 14.38 20.42 -13.80
CA PRO A 48 15.06 20.45 -15.09
C PRO A 48 14.49 19.40 -16.05
N SER A 49 14.95 19.38 -17.30
CA SER A 49 14.64 18.27 -18.23
C SER A 49 15.17 16.94 -17.68
N GLY A 50 14.43 15.86 -17.90
CA GLY A 50 14.76 14.51 -17.47
C GLY A 50 13.64 13.85 -16.68
N GLU A 51 14.00 12.73 -16.05
CA GLU A 51 13.14 11.91 -15.22
C GLU A 51 13.30 12.27 -13.74
N HIS A 52 12.16 12.51 -13.09
CA HIS A 52 12.08 12.88 -11.68
C HIS A 52 11.19 11.87 -10.95
N PRO A 53 11.76 10.78 -10.43
CA PRO A 53 11.04 9.86 -9.56
C PRO A 53 10.73 10.51 -8.22
N TYR A 54 9.52 10.27 -7.71
CA TYR A 54 9.04 10.77 -6.43
C TYR A 54 7.97 9.87 -5.80
N LYS A 55 7.80 10.03 -4.49
CA LYS A 55 6.70 9.49 -3.68
C LYS A 55 6.29 10.55 -2.65
N PHE A 56 5.09 10.42 -2.11
CA PHE A 56 4.69 11.14 -0.90
C PHE A 56 5.13 10.37 0.34
N PHE A 57 5.75 11.08 1.28
CA PHE A 57 6.13 10.58 2.59
C PHE A 57 5.22 11.19 3.64
N ILE A 58 4.29 10.37 4.13
CA ILE A 58 3.17 10.76 4.98
C ILE A 58 3.46 10.35 6.42
N ASN A 59 3.21 11.27 7.35
CA ASN A 59 3.37 11.09 8.80
C ASN A 59 4.75 10.57 9.21
N ASP A 60 5.79 10.89 8.43
CA ASP A 60 7.16 10.45 8.64
C ASP A 60 7.36 8.91 8.69
N GLU A 61 6.41 8.15 8.13
CA GLU A 61 6.39 6.68 8.22
C GLU A 61 5.97 5.99 6.91
N LEU A 62 5.01 6.56 6.17
CA LEU A 62 4.37 5.91 5.02
C LEU A 62 4.79 6.54 3.70
N LYS A 63 5.47 5.78 2.85
CA LYS A 63 5.70 6.13 1.44
C LYS A 63 4.53 5.64 0.59
N LEU A 64 3.93 6.51 -0.21
CA LEU A 64 2.94 6.15 -1.24
C LEU A 64 3.26 6.84 -2.56
N ASN A 65 2.95 6.18 -3.66
CA ASN A 65 2.90 6.81 -4.97
C ASN A 65 1.84 7.92 -5.01
N ASP A 66 2.00 8.86 -5.93
CA ASP A 66 0.94 9.78 -6.31
C ASP A 66 -0.02 9.05 -7.25
N SER A 67 -1.25 8.81 -6.82
CA SER A 67 -2.28 8.11 -7.62
C SER A 67 -2.72 8.88 -8.86
N THR A 68 -2.40 10.18 -8.92
CA THR A 68 -2.65 11.02 -10.09
C THR A 68 -1.44 11.07 -11.03
N ALA A 69 -0.34 10.39 -10.68
CA ALA A 69 0.80 10.29 -11.56
C ALA A 69 0.43 9.52 -12.84
N ASN A 70 0.97 10.00 -13.95
CA ASN A 70 0.67 9.46 -15.25
C ASN A 70 1.62 8.31 -15.66
N ILE A 71 2.79 8.23 -15.03
CA ILE A 71 3.84 7.25 -15.33
C ILE A 71 4.45 6.78 -14.01
N TYR A 72 4.77 5.49 -13.95
CA TYR A 72 5.47 4.84 -12.85
C TYR A 72 6.64 4.01 -13.39
N PHE A 73 7.81 4.08 -12.74
CA PHE A 73 8.97 3.25 -13.09
C PHE A 73 9.65 2.66 -11.85
N PRO A 74 10.10 1.40 -11.91
CA PRO A 74 10.86 0.79 -10.83
C PRO A 74 12.26 1.38 -10.77
N ASP A 75 12.82 1.46 -9.56
CA ASP A 75 14.26 1.68 -9.37
C ASP A 75 15.06 0.35 -9.40
N ASP A 76 16.36 0.43 -9.15
CA ASP A 76 17.26 -0.73 -9.15
C ASP A 76 16.92 -1.76 -8.04
N ASN A 77 16.13 -1.39 -7.04
CA ASN A 77 15.65 -2.27 -5.97
C ASN A 77 14.21 -2.74 -6.23
N GLU A 78 13.68 -2.53 -7.43
CA GLU A 78 12.31 -2.84 -7.84
C GLU A 78 11.22 -2.03 -7.10
N GLU A 79 11.58 -0.97 -6.34
CA GLU A 79 10.58 -0.07 -5.75
C GLU A 79 9.97 0.80 -6.85
N LEU A 80 8.64 0.85 -6.93
CA LEU A 80 7.95 1.58 -8.00
C LEU A 80 7.75 3.05 -7.64
N TRP A 81 8.26 3.98 -8.45
CA TRP A 81 8.18 5.42 -8.20
C TRP A 81 7.23 6.12 -9.16
N SER A 82 6.50 7.13 -8.68
CA SER A 82 5.76 8.05 -9.55
C SER A 82 6.75 8.92 -10.31
N ILE A 83 6.51 9.19 -11.60
CA ILE A 83 7.46 9.90 -12.45
C ILE A 83 6.86 11.22 -12.96
N VAL A 84 7.60 12.30 -12.77
CA VAL A 84 7.46 13.50 -13.60
C VAL A 84 8.56 13.48 -14.66
N MET A 85 8.18 13.42 -15.93
CA MET A 85 9.13 13.45 -17.05
C MET A 85 9.01 14.78 -17.79
N ILE A 86 10.14 15.46 -17.97
CA ILE A 86 10.21 16.76 -18.65
C ILE A 86 11.17 16.63 -19.84
N ASN A 87 10.70 16.96 -21.05
CA ASN A 87 11.54 16.89 -22.24
C ASN A 87 12.50 18.09 -22.35
N GLU A 88 13.39 18.06 -23.34
CA GLU A 88 14.38 19.12 -23.60
C GLU A 88 13.75 20.48 -23.93
N ASN A 89 12.48 20.49 -24.37
CA ASN A 89 11.70 21.72 -24.63
C ASN A 89 11.01 22.25 -23.36
N ASN A 90 11.36 21.75 -22.17
CA ASN A 90 10.76 22.14 -20.88
C ASN A 90 9.25 21.87 -20.82
N GLN A 91 8.79 20.79 -21.46
CA GLN A 91 7.39 20.34 -21.45
C GLN A 91 7.24 19.04 -20.66
N ARG A 92 6.22 18.96 -19.81
CA ARG A 92 5.86 17.70 -19.13
C ARG A 92 5.32 16.70 -20.14
N MET A 93 5.90 15.51 -20.12
CA MET A 93 5.48 14.39 -20.95
C MET A 93 4.32 13.66 -20.29
N TYR A 94 3.43 13.13 -21.13
CA TYR A 94 2.30 12.32 -20.71
C TYR A 94 2.22 11.08 -21.60
N ASN A 95 2.00 9.93 -20.97
CA ASN A 95 1.54 8.71 -21.58
C ASN A 95 0.01 8.78 -21.76
N ASN A 96 -0.43 8.64 -23.01
CA ASN A 96 -1.86 8.66 -23.35
C ASN A 96 -2.56 7.32 -23.07
N THR A 97 -1.83 6.31 -22.61
CA THR A 97 -2.38 5.02 -22.21
C THR A 97 -2.86 5.10 -20.78
N GLN A 98 -4.15 4.86 -20.56
CA GLN A 98 -4.70 4.71 -19.21
C GLN A 98 -4.52 3.26 -18.77
N TYR A 99 -3.69 3.07 -17.74
CA TYR A 99 -3.51 1.78 -17.09
C TYR A 99 -4.68 1.50 -16.15
N THR A 100 -5.06 0.23 -16.08
CA THR A 100 -6.26 -0.24 -15.38
C THR A 100 -5.92 -1.47 -14.58
N THR A 101 -6.64 -1.66 -13.48
CA THR A 101 -6.64 -2.90 -12.71
C THR A 101 -7.98 -3.05 -12.02
N HIS A 102 -8.45 -4.28 -11.84
CA HIS A 102 -9.69 -4.59 -11.15
C HIS A 102 -9.42 -5.64 -10.06
N ILE A 103 -9.90 -5.39 -8.84
CA ILE A 103 -9.90 -6.39 -7.78
C ILE A 103 -11.11 -7.30 -8.00
N GLU A 104 -10.85 -8.51 -8.47
CA GLU A 104 -11.87 -9.55 -8.62
C GLU A 104 -12.23 -10.16 -7.27
N LYS A 105 -11.24 -10.36 -6.40
CA LYS A 105 -11.45 -11.05 -5.12
C LYS A 105 -10.47 -10.60 -4.05
N TYR A 106 -10.97 -10.57 -2.82
CA TYR A 106 -10.19 -10.31 -1.62
C TYR A 106 -10.54 -11.33 -0.54
N ASN A 107 -9.50 -11.92 0.07
CA ASN A 107 -9.64 -12.81 1.21
C ASN A 107 -8.66 -12.48 2.32
N ILE A 108 -9.06 -12.77 3.57
CA ILE A 108 -8.21 -12.72 4.76
C ILE A 108 -8.28 -14.06 5.52
N SER A 109 -7.14 -14.68 5.76
CA SER A 109 -7.03 -16.01 6.38
C SER A 109 -5.72 -16.15 7.18
N SER A 110 -5.46 -17.32 7.75
CA SER A 110 -4.17 -17.62 8.40
C SER A 110 -3.26 -18.53 7.58
N VAL A 111 -3.59 -18.77 6.31
CA VAL A 111 -2.85 -19.67 5.42
C VAL A 111 -2.60 -19.02 4.07
N ILE A 112 -1.41 -19.26 3.51
CA ILE A 112 -1.13 -18.97 2.10
C ILE A 112 -1.68 -20.15 1.31
N SER A 113 -2.70 -19.90 0.49
CA SER A 113 -3.37 -20.91 -0.32
C SER A 113 -3.76 -20.31 -1.67
N GLU A 114 -3.69 -21.16 -2.70
CA GLU A 114 -4.22 -20.90 -4.05
C GLU A 114 -5.67 -21.38 -4.20
N GLU A 115 -6.23 -22.03 -3.19
CA GLU A 115 -7.64 -22.46 -3.21
C GLU A 115 -8.58 -21.27 -3.37
N GLU A 116 -9.65 -21.46 -4.15
CA GLU A 116 -10.63 -20.41 -4.40
C GLU A 116 -11.61 -20.23 -3.24
N ASP A 117 -11.99 -21.30 -2.54
CA ASP A 117 -13.03 -21.23 -1.50
C ASP A 117 -12.47 -20.92 -0.10
N ILE A 118 -11.69 -19.84 0.01
CA ILE A 118 -11.15 -19.39 1.30
C ILE A 118 -12.25 -18.66 2.10
N VAL A 119 -12.61 -19.23 3.25
CA VAL A 119 -13.50 -18.57 4.21
C VAL A 119 -12.74 -17.46 4.94
N ASN A 120 -13.28 -16.24 4.86
CA ASN A 120 -12.68 -15.09 5.52
C ASN A 120 -12.67 -15.25 7.04
N LYS A 121 -11.47 -15.20 7.62
CA LYS A 121 -11.23 -15.28 9.05
C LYS A 121 -11.07 -13.87 9.63
N LYS A 122 -11.88 -13.55 10.64
CA LYS A 122 -11.84 -12.23 11.32
C LYS A 122 -11.30 -12.27 12.74
N ASN A 123 -11.05 -13.47 13.29
CA ASN A 123 -10.52 -13.65 14.63
C ASN A 123 -9.31 -14.59 14.56
N PHE A 124 -8.14 -14.06 14.88
CA PHE A 124 -6.86 -14.76 14.83
C PHE A 124 -6.37 -15.04 16.26
N ASN A 125 -6.02 -16.29 16.54
CA ASN A 125 -5.53 -16.71 17.84
C ASN A 125 -4.01 -16.77 17.82
N MET A 126 -3.35 -15.95 18.65
CA MET A 126 -1.88 -15.89 18.74
C MET A 126 -1.20 -17.23 19.05
N ALA A 127 -1.90 -18.19 19.66
CA ALA A 127 -1.35 -19.51 19.97
C ALA A 127 -1.51 -20.54 18.83
N LEU A 128 -2.44 -20.32 17.90
CA LEU A 128 -2.80 -21.30 16.86
C LEU A 128 -2.48 -20.81 15.46
N ASP A 129 -2.66 -19.52 15.21
CA ASP A 129 -2.43 -18.89 13.91
C ASP A 129 -1.00 -18.36 13.86
N LYS A 130 -0.26 -18.80 12.85
CA LYS A 130 1.14 -18.42 12.64
C LYS A 130 1.27 -17.12 11.86
N LYS A 131 0.29 -16.80 11.03
CA LYS A 131 0.31 -15.67 10.10
C LYS A 131 -1.09 -15.10 9.94
N ILE A 132 -1.14 -13.85 9.51
CA ILE A 132 -2.35 -13.21 8.98
C ILE A 132 -2.05 -12.93 7.52
N VAL A 133 -2.86 -13.47 6.62
CA VAL A 133 -2.62 -13.46 5.18
C VAL A 133 -3.80 -12.79 4.50
N THR A 134 -3.52 -11.80 3.66
CA THR A 134 -4.49 -11.22 2.74
C THR A 134 -4.13 -11.62 1.31
N ARG A 135 -5.07 -12.24 0.60
CA ARG A 135 -4.96 -12.58 -0.82
C ARG A 135 -5.82 -11.60 -1.62
N PHE A 136 -5.23 -11.01 -2.66
CA PHE A 136 -5.93 -10.19 -3.64
C PHE A 136 -5.79 -10.82 -5.01
N GLN A 137 -6.89 -10.94 -5.72
CA GLN A 137 -6.93 -11.42 -7.09
C GLN A 137 -7.31 -10.27 -8.02
N PHE A 138 -6.53 -10.10 -9.07
CA PHE A 138 -6.64 -8.99 -10.00
C PHE A 138 -6.93 -9.47 -11.42
N THR A 139 -7.80 -8.74 -12.11
CA THR A 139 -8.08 -8.88 -13.54
C THR A 139 -7.92 -7.54 -14.24
N ASN A 140 -7.89 -7.55 -15.57
CA ASN A 140 -7.75 -6.35 -16.40
C ASN A 140 -6.54 -5.48 -16.05
N VAL A 141 -5.45 -6.11 -15.58
CA VAL A 141 -4.20 -5.45 -15.20
C VAL A 141 -3.45 -5.04 -16.46
N THR A 142 -3.40 -3.74 -16.72
CA THR A 142 -2.65 -3.17 -17.85
C THR A 142 -1.58 -2.24 -17.33
N GLY A 143 -0.36 -2.32 -17.87
CA GLY A 143 0.77 -1.56 -17.33
C GLY A 143 1.32 -2.14 -16.02
N LEU A 144 1.94 -1.26 -15.24
CA LEU A 144 2.63 -1.59 -13.99
C LEU A 144 2.03 -0.75 -12.86
N HIS A 145 1.64 -1.42 -11.78
CA HIS A 145 1.00 -0.82 -10.61
C HIS A 145 1.76 -1.16 -9.33
N ALA A 146 1.75 -0.24 -8.37
CA ALA A 146 2.19 -0.49 -7.00
C ALA A 146 0.99 -0.90 -6.16
N VAL A 147 1.04 -2.06 -5.52
CA VAL A 147 0.00 -2.51 -4.60
C VAL A 147 0.53 -2.59 -3.18
N THR A 148 -0.06 -1.82 -2.28
CA THR A 148 0.46 -1.62 -0.92
C THR A 148 -0.54 -2.04 0.14
N THR A 149 -0.12 -2.90 1.07
CA THR A 149 -0.85 -3.14 2.33
C THR A 149 -0.21 -2.37 3.47
N VAL A 150 -1.03 -1.71 4.27
CA VAL A 150 -0.61 -1.02 5.49
C VAL A 150 -1.40 -1.57 6.67
N TRP A 151 -0.69 -2.07 7.67
CA TRP A 151 -1.26 -2.71 8.84
C TRP A 151 -1.13 -1.77 10.03
N TYR A 152 -2.22 -1.53 10.74
CA TYR A 152 -2.29 -0.66 11.91
C TYR A 152 -2.66 -1.45 13.15
N THR A 153 -1.99 -1.16 14.26
CA THR A 153 -2.27 -1.75 15.57
C THR A 153 -3.66 -1.34 16.07
N PRO A 154 -4.19 -1.96 17.14
CA PRO A 154 -5.45 -1.55 17.75
C PRO A 154 -5.48 -0.12 18.31
N LYS A 155 -4.31 0.51 18.46
CA LYS A 155 -4.18 1.92 18.85
C LYS A 155 -4.13 2.87 17.65
N GLY A 156 -4.13 2.35 16.42
CA GLY A 156 -3.99 3.12 15.19
C GLY A 156 -2.56 3.48 14.83
N GLU A 157 -1.55 2.83 15.43
CA GLU A 157 -0.14 3.02 15.08
C GLU A 157 0.19 2.18 13.85
N LEU A 158 0.99 2.73 12.93
CA LEU A 158 1.46 1.98 11.77
C LEU A 158 2.40 0.86 12.24
N PHE A 159 2.13 -0.37 11.82
CA PHE A 159 2.86 -1.56 12.24
C PHE A 159 3.72 -2.17 11.13
N GLN A 160 3.17 -2.27 9.92
CA GLN A 160 3.86 -2.85 8.78
C GLN A 160 3.35 -2.23 7.48
N ILE A 161 4.26 -2.02 6.55
CA ILE A 161 3.97 -1.69 5.15
C ILE A 161 4.54 -2.81 4.29
N THR A 162 3.81 -3.22 3.26
CA THR A 162 4.32 -4.14 2.25
C THR A 162 3.80 -3.70 0.89
N GLU A 163 4.71 -3.42 -0.03
CA GLU A 163 4.45 -3.00 -1.40
C GLU A 163 4.94 -4.10 -2.35
N ASN A 164 4.11 -4.47 -3.32
CA ASN A 164 4.48 -5.38 -4.42
C ASN A 164 4.16 -4.71 -5.76
N ASN A 165 4.89 -5.08 -6.80
CA ASN A 165 4.61 -4.71 -8.18
C ASN A 165 3.54 -5.64 -8.77
N LEU A 166 2.51 -5.06 -9.40
CA LEU A 166 1.44 -5.76 -10.09
C LEU A 166 1.50 -5.44 -11.59
N PHE A 167 1.68 -6.47 -12.41
CA PHE A 167 1.69 -6.38 -13.88
C PHE A 167 1.31 -7.72 -14.49
N THR A 168 0.76 -7.71 -15.71
CA THR A 168 0.41 -8.93 -16.43
C THR A 168 1.64 -9.55 -17.10
N PRO A 169 2.04 -10.78 -16.76
CA PRO A 169 3.11 -11.48 -17.46
C PRO A 169 2.76 -11.73 -18.94
N PRO A 170 3.75 -11.87 -19.84
CA PRO A 170 3.49 -12.16 -21.24
C PRO A 170 2.67 -13.44 -21.42
N ASN A 171 1.62 -13.36 -22.25
CA ASN A 171 0.69 -14.47 -22.54
C ASN A 171 -0.11 -15.00 -21.33
N ASN A 172 -0.24 -14.21 -20.26
CA ASN A 172 -1.09 -14.58 -19.13
C ASN A 172 -2.53 -14.10 -19.34
N GLU A 173 -3.47 -15.05 -19.39
CA GLU A 173 -4.91 -14.79 -19.44
C GLU A 173 -5.61 -15.02 -18.08
N GLU A 174 -4.90 -15.63 -17.13
CA GLU A 174 -5.44 -15.95 -15.80
C GLU A 174 -5.39 -14.74 -14.85
N PRO A 175 -6.30 -14.66 -13.87
CA PRO A 175 -6.22 -13.65 -12.81
C PRO A 175 -4.90 -13.71 -12.03
N ILE A 176 -4.37 -12.55 -11.66
CA ILE A 176 -3.11 -12.44 -10.93
C ILE A 176 -3.42 -12.43 -9.44
N SER A 177 -2.84 -13.36 -8.68
CA SER A 177 -2.98 -13.41 -7.22
C SER A 177 -1.73 -12.86 -6.53
N LEU A 178 -1.92 -11.98 -5.56
CA LEU A 178 -0.87 -11.51 -4.66
C LEU A 178 -1.26 -11.75 -3.20
N TRP A 179 -0.28 -12.21 -2.43
CA TRP A 179 -0.43 -12.46 -0.99
C TRP A 179 0.44 -11.47 -0.22
N PHE A 180 -0.15 -10.91 0.82
CA PHE A 180 0.54 -10.09 1.81
C PHE A 180 0.32 -10.73 3.17
N TRP A 181 1.34 -10.74 4.02
CA TRP A 181 1.20 -11.36 5.32
C TRP A 181 1.97 -10.66 6.42
N MET A 182 1.43 -10.81 7.63
CA MET A 182 2.09 -10.51 8.89
C MET A 182 2.48 -11.85 9.55
N ASP A 183 3.76 -12.01 9.88
CA ASP A 183 4.25 -13.24 10.51
C ASP A 183 4.16 -13.18 12.04
N LEU A 184 3.14 -13.81 12.61
CA LEU A 184 2.88 -13.77 14.06
C LEU A 184 3.92 -14.57 14.86
N GLU A 185 4.78 -15.35 14.20
CA GLU A 185 5.88 -16.10 14.83
C GLU A 185 7.17 -15.26 15.00
N ASP A 186 7.22 -14.03 14.45
CA ASP A 186 8.37 -13.13 14.61
C ASP A 186 8.45 -12.57 16.05
N ASN A 187 9.23 -13.25 16.88
CA ASN A 187 9.44 -12.90 18.29
C ASN A 187 10.20 -11.57 18.50
N THR A 188 10.69 -10.91 17.46
CA THR A 188 11.32 -9.58 17.56
C THR A 188 10.29 -8.46 17.61
N ARG A 189 9.04 -8.76 17.23
CA ARG A 189 7.93 -7.81 17.17
C ARG A 189 6.93 -8.03 18.30
N ASN A 190 6.22 -6.97 18.65
CA ASN A 190 5.14 -7.02 19.63
C ASN A 190 3.78 -6.97 18.93
N TYR A 191 2.94 -7.98 19.16
CA TYR A 191 1.61 -8.09 18.56
C TYR A 191 0.51 -7.80 19.60
N PRO A 192 0.11 -6.52 19.79
CA PRO A 192 -0.95 -6.19 20.74
C PRO A 192 -2.27 -6.87 20.37
N LEU A 193 -2.91 -7.48 21.37
CA LEU A 193 -4.26 -8.02 21.22
C LEU A 193 -5.27 -6.89 20.99
N GLY A 194 -6.34 -7.18 20.26
CA GLY A 194 -7.40 -6.23 19.95
C GLY A 194 -7.74 -6.21 18.46
N THR A 195 -8.45 -5.18 18.04
CA THR A 195 -8.90 -5.01 16.64
C THR A 195 -7.86 -4.26 15.83
N TRP A 196 -7.25 -4.93 14.88
CA TRP A 196 -6.31 -4.38 13.92
C TRP A 196 -7.04 -3.88 12.68
N THR A 197 -6.39 -2.99 11.95
CA THR A 197 -6.89 -2.46 10.67
C THR A 197 -5.86 -2.71 9.58
N MET A 198 -6.28 -3.26 8.45
CA MET A 198 -5.49 -3.36 7.23
C MET A 198 -6.09 -2.43 6.18
N LYS A 199 -5.26 -1.61 5.56
CA LYS A 199 -5.63 -0.74 4.43
C LYS A 199 -4.86 -1.17 3.20
N PHE A 200 -5.54 -1.14 2.06
CA PHE A 200 -4.97 -1.52 0.78
C PHE A 200 -5.03 -0.36 -0.19
N PHE A 201 -3.91 -0.14 -0.89
CA PHE A 201 -3.73 0.95 -1.84
C PHE A 201 -3.25 0.40 -3.18
N ILE A 202 -3.70 1.02 -4.28
CA ILE A 202 -3.19 0.81 -5.63
C ILE A 202 -2.66 2.15 -6.13
N ASP A 203 -1.40 2.22 -6.52
CA ASP A 203 -0.71 3.43 -6.97
C ASP A 203 -0.82 4.61 -5.98
N GLY A 204 -1.00 4.31 -4.70
CA GLY A 204 -1.22 5.31 -3.64
C GLY A 204 -2.67 5.74 -3.44
N GLU A 205 -3.61 5.29 -4.28
CA GLU A 205 -5.04 5.48 -4.08
C GLU A 205 -5.55 4.48 -3.04
N PHE A 206 -6.35 4.95 -2.08
CA PHE A 206 -7.00 4.07 -1.11
C PHE A 206 -8.10 3.26 -1.81
N ILE A 207 -8.06 1.94 -1.68
CA ILE A 207 -9.03 1.05 -2.33
C ILE A 207 -9.96 0.39 -1.31
N LEU A 208 -9.42 -0.17 -0.23
CA LEU A 208 -10.24 -0.81 0.80
C LEU A 208 -9.59 -0.81 2.18
N GLU A 209 -10.45 -0.95 3.18
CA GLU A 209 -10.11 -1.16 4.58
C GLU A 209 -10.76 -2.47 5.06
N ASP A 210 -10.03 -3.26 5.83
CA ASP A 210 -10.57 -4.40 6.56
C ASP A 210 -10.09 -4.42 8.02
N LYS A 211 -10.89 -5.03 8.89
CA LYS A 211 -10.61 -5.17 10.32
C LYS A 211 -10.65 -6.63 10.74
N PHE A 212 -9.69 -7.01 11.58
CA PHE A 212 -9.63 -8.33 12.19
C PHE A 212 -9.22 -8.20 13.66
N SER A 213 -9.55 -9.20 14.46
CA SER A 213 -9.20 -9.23 15.88
C SER A 213 -8.11 -10.25 16.13
N LEU A 214 -7.08 -9.81 16.85
CA LEU A 214 -6.05 -10.66 17.41
C LEU A 214 -6.39 -10.96 18.86
N VAL A 215 -6.57 -12.24 19.18
CA VAL A 215 -7.02 -12.70 20.51
C VAL A 215 -6.06 -13.70 21.11
N GLN A 216 -6.05 -13.76 22.43
CA GLN A 216 -5.38 -14.80 23.19
C GLN A 216 -6.44 -15.79 23.64
N ASN A 217 -6.56 -16.93 22.98
CA ASN A 217 -7.46 -17.99 23.43
C ASN A 217 -6.67 -19.26 23.75
N THR A 218 -6.45 -19.48 25.04
CA THR A 218 -6.24 -20.81 25.61
C THR A 218 -7.58 -21.30 26.18
N THR A 219 -8.50 -21.74 25.33
CA THR A 219 -9.73 -22.37 25.82
C THR A 219 -10.03 -23.62 25.02
N TYR A 220 -9.39 -24.71 25.43
CA TYR A 220 -10.05 -26.02 25.40
C TYR A 220 -11.34 -25.88 26.21
N SER A 221 -12.50 -25.73 25.56
CA SER A 221 -13.75 -26.00 26.25
C SER A 221 -13.86 -27.52 26.41
N ALA A 222 -13.22 -28.07 27.45
CA ALA A 222 -13.62 -29.36 28.00
C ALA A 222 -15.00 -29.20 28.68
N LYS A 223 -16.05 -28.99 27.89
CA LYS A 223 -17.45 -29.16 28.29
C LYS A 223 -18.13 -30.13 27.34
N GLY A 224 -17.59 -31.35 27.34
CA GLY A 224 -18.20 -32.56 26.79
C GLY A 224 -18.19 -33.67 27.85
N LYS A 225 -18.59 -33.36 29.09
CA LYS A 225 -19.00 -34.35 30.08
C LYS A 225 -20.32 -33.91 30.66
N TYR A 226 -21.40 -34.45 30.11
CA TYR A 226 -22.59 -34.81 30.90
C TYR A 226 -23.21 -36.05 30.25
N ARG A 227 -23.08 -37.15 31.02
CA ARG A 227 -23.83 -38.41 31.07
C ARG A 227 -24.39 -39.02 29.79
#